data_AF-A0A7Y2UV47-F1
#
_entry.id   AF-A0A7Y2UV47-F1
#
_cell.length_a   1.000
_cell.length_b   1.000
_cell.length_c   1.000
_cell.angle_alpha   90.00
_cell.angle_beta   90.00
_cell.angle_gamma   90.00
#
_symmetry.space_group_name_H-M   'P 1'
#
loop_
_entity.id
_entity.type
_entity.pdbx_description
1 polymer ?
#
loop_
_entity_poly.entity_id
_entity_poly.type
_entity_poly.pdbx_seq_one_letter_code
_entity_poly.pdbx_strand_id
1 'polypeptide(L)' 'LDNQEWDAMVSASKFEGWPGFGKFHTGKIGLQDHGDVVAYRNIKIKKL' A
#
# COMPACT_ATOMS: atom_id res chain seq x y z
N LEU A 1 -8.56 -7.88 12.98
CA LEU A 1 -7.49 -7.55 12.01
C LEU A 1 -6.56 -8.74 11.76
N ASP A 2 -6.89 -9.94 12.23
CA ASP A 2 -6.21 -11.16 11.82
C ASP A 2 -6.93 -11.72 10.59
N ASN A 3 -6.28 -11.56 9.44
CA ASN A 3 -6.67 -12.25 8.22
C ASN A 3 -5.50 -13.15 7.86
N GLN A 4 -5.64 -14.46 8.15
CA GLN A 4 -4.60 -15.46 7.90
C GLN A 4 -4.17 -15.50 6.43
N GLU A 5 -5.10 -15.23 5.50
CA GLU A 5 -4.77 -15.16 4.08
C GLU A 5 -3.87 -13.96 3.77
N TRP A 6 -4.13 -12.81 4.41
CA TRP A 6 -3.29 -11.62 4.26
C TRP A 6 -1.89 -11.84 4.82
N ASP A 7 -1.79 -12.38 6.04
CA ASP A 7 -0.49 -12.64 6.66
C ASP A 7 0.34 -13.65 5.84
N ALA A 8 -0.30 -14.68 5.26
CA ALA A 8 0.36 -15.64 4.37
C ALA A 8 0.87 -14.99 3.07
N MET A 9 0.12 -14.05 2.49
CA MET A 9 0.59 -13.30 1.31
C MET A 9 1.77 -12.39 1.67
N VAL A 10 1.73 -11.72 2.82
CA VAL A 10 2.83 -10.84 3.26
C VAL A 10 4.11 -11.65 3.51
N SER A 11 4.01 -12.81 4.16
CA SER A 11 5.18 -13.67 4.41
C SER A 11 5.86 -14.20 3.15
N ALA A 12 5.11 -14.33 2.04
CA ALA A 12 5.66 -14.77 0.76
C ALA A 12 6.11 -13.59 -0.15
N SER A 13 6.10 -12.35 0.35
CA SER A 13 6.37 -11.15 -0.43
C SER A 13 7.69 -10.47 -0.02
N LYS A 14 8.13 -9.49 -0.81
CA LYS A 14 9.26 -8.61 -0.45
C LYS A 14 9.03 -7.78 0.82
N PHE A 15 7.82 -7.81 1.40
CA PHE A 15 7.43 -7.07 2.60
C PHE A 15 7.38 -7.94 3.86
N GLU A 16 7.76 -9.23 3.80
CA GLU A 16 7.73 -10.16 4.94
C GLU A 16 8.31 -9.57 6.24
N GLY A 17 9.44 -8.87 6.15
CA GLY A 17 10.12 -8.28 7.29
C GLY A 17 9.61 -6.90 7.74
N TRP A 18 8.50 -6.39 7.18
CA TRP A 18 8.01 -5.04 7.46
C TRP A 18 6.86 -5.07 8.48
N PRO A 19 7.12 -4.74 9.77
CA PRO A 19 6.10 -4.85 10.80
C PRO A 19 4.92 -3.92 10.53
N GLY A 20 3.70 -4.48 10.52
CA GLY A 20 2.48 -3.70 10.32
C GLY A 20 2.16 -3.35 8.87
N PHE A 21 2.87 -3.91 7.89
CA PHE A 21 2.58 -3.71 6.48
C PHE A 21 1.11 -4.05 6.15
N GLY A 22 0.38 -3.06 5.61
CA GLY A 22 -1.03 -3.21 5.23
C GLY A 22 -2.02 -3.39 6.37
N LYS A 23 -1.63 -3.22 7.65
CA LYS A 23 -2.51 -3.49 8.81
C LYS A 23 -3.37 -2.29 9.25
N PHE A 24 -3.12 -1.10 8.72
CA PHE A 24 -3.84 0.12 9.13
C PHE A 24 -5.01 0.44 8.19
N HIS A 25 -6.19 0.68 8.77
CA HIS A 25 -7.39 1.07 8.01
C HIS A 25 -7.39 2.51 7.49
N THR A 26 -6.45 3.34 7.96
CA THR A 26 -6.29 4.73 7.55
C THR A 26 -4.83 5.02 7.24
N GLY A 27 -4.58 5.85 6.23
CA GLY A 27 -3.22 6.18 5.83
C GLY A 27 -3.18 7.33 4.83
N LYS A 28 -1.98 7.54 4.26
CA LYS A 28 -1.75 8.51 3.18
C LYS A 28 -1.89 7.80 1.82
N ILE A 29 -2.13 8.58 0.78
CA ILE A 29 -2.08 8.11 -0.61
C ILE A 29 -0.70 8.49 -1.16
N GLY A 30 0.03 7.51 -1.68
CA GLY A 30 1.35 7.71 -2.29
C GLY A 30 1.28 7.65 -3.81
N LEU A 31 1.94 8.59 -4.48
CA LEU A 31 2.26 8.52 -5.91
C LEU A 31 3.76 8.23 -6.00
N GLN A 32 4.14 7.13 -6.63
CA GLN A 32 5.54 6.76 -6.76
C GLN A 32 6.08 7.20 -8.13
N ASP A 33 7.34 7.60 -8.10
CA ASP A 33 8.23 7.68 -9.25
C ASP A 33 9.37 6.68 -8.98
N HIS A 34 9.82 5.99 -10.02
CA HIS A 34 10.90 5.00 -9.94
C HIS A 34 12.04 5.31 -10.93
N GLY A 35 12.29 6.59 -11.18
CA GLY A 35 13.46 7.09 -11.93
C GLY A 35 13.14 7.66 -13.31
N ASP A 36 11.86 7.85 -13.64
CA ASP A 36 11.40 8.31 -14.95
C ASP A 36 10.43 9.49 -14.81
N VAL A 37 10.28 10.29 -15.86
CA VAL A 37 9.37 11.45 -15.80
C VAL A 37 7.91 10.99 -15.75
N VAL A 38 7.22 11.36 -14.66
CA VAL A 38 5.78 11.14 -14.50
C VAL A 38 5.06 12.47 -14.25
N ALA A 39 3.98 12.73 -14.99
CA ALA A 39 3.14 13.91 -14.83
C ALA A 39 1.69 13.52 -14.51
N TYR A 40 1.14 14.07 -13.42
CA TYR A 40 -0.21 13.76 -12.93
C TYR A 40 -1.14 14.96 -13.07
N ARG A 41 -2.43 14.71 -13.33
CA ARG A 41 -3.48 15.72 -13.25
C ARG A 41 -4.83 15.09 -12.92
N ASN A 42 -5.77 15.89 -12.41
CA ASN A 42 -7.15 15.48 -12.13
C ASN A 42 -7.31 14.27 -11.19
N ILE A 43 -6.43 14.12 -10.18
CA ILE A 43 -6.59 13.07 -9.14
C ILE A 43 -7.70 13.48 -8.18
N LYS A 44 -8.76 12.69 -8.11
CA LYS A 44 -9.96 12.94 -7.29
C LYS A 44 -10.23 11.75 -6.38
N ILE A 45 -10.73 12.01 -5.17
CA ILE A 45 -11.12 10.97 -4.21
C ILE A 45 -12.53 11.24 -3.67
N LYS A 46 -13.30 10.18 -3.46
CA LYS A 46 -14.55 10.20 -2.70
C LYS A 46 -14.38 9.26 -1.51
N LYS A 47 -14.62 9.78 -0.31
CA LYS A 47 -14.62 8.97 0.92
C LYS A 47 -15.88 8.09 0.97
N LEU A 48 -15.73 6.86 1.45
CA LEU A 48 -16.81 5.91 1.71
C LEU A 48 -17.27 6.00 3.16
#